data_AF-A0A919MVR2-F1
#
_entry.id   AF-A0A919MVR2-F1
#
_cell.length_a   1.000
_cell.length_b   1.000
_cell.length_c   1.000
_cell.angle_alpha   90.00
_cell.angle_beta   90.00
_cell.angle_gamma   90.00
#
_symmetry.space_group_name_H-M   'P 1'
#
loop_
_entity.id
_entity.type
_entity.pdbx_description
1 polymer ?
#
loop_
_entity_poly.entity_id
_entity_poly.type
_entity_poly.pdbx_seq_one_letter_code
_entity_poly.pdbx_strand_id
1 'polypeptide(L)'
;MRKPSVSGRGWAYIGAALGGSVSIAANVAHSYVPPVGAAAGWTPQPGAVVGAIFWPLALFVATEILARVAWPSGRGWTALRFGGLLPVALVAAFVSYKHLAGLLAFYGEDSLTAMLGPLAVDGLMVMATGALLATGRRATDTAADVAPVVTQAVIDAGPDREQLAPEPPAAPAAEPVAPVTKPPVKRVTPRPASAAKVAKAAAKMPGASAAAIAEKAGVSPSTARRHLAALRATDASPIAPVAAQTPDLIAA
;
A
#
# COMPACT_ATOMS: atom_id res chain seq x y z
N MET A 1 11.94 32.98 -4.47
CA MET A 1 11.31 32.10 -3.45
C MET A 1 10.50 31.02 -4.18
N ARG A 2 10.67 29.73 -3.85
CA ARG A 2 9.74 28.68 -4.34
C ARG A 2 8.53 28.65 -3.40
N LYS A 3 7.30 28.78 -3.94
CA LYS A 3 6.08 28.53 -3.13
C LYS A 3 6.14 27.09 -2.61
N PRO A 4 5.81 26.83 -1.33
CA PRO A 4 5.57 25.46 -0.88
C PRO A 4 4.36 24.94 -1.65
N SER A 5 4.58 23.95 -2.53
CA SER A 5 3.47 23.23 -3.13
C SER A 5 2.82 22.39 -2.03
N VAL A 6 1.58 22.75 -1.66
CA VAL A 6 0.77 21.87 -0.83
C VAL A 6 0.54 20.60 -1.64
N SER A 7 1.29 19.55 -1.31
CA SER A 7 1.18 18.27 -1.99
C SER A 7 -0.25 17.77 -1.86
N GLY A 8 -0.91 17.42 -2.97
CA GLY A 8 -2.28 16.90 -2.97
C GLY A 8 -2.47 15.66 -2.08
N ARG A 9 -1.37 14.99 -1.70
CA ARG A 9 -1.34 13.93 -0.69
C ARG A 9 -1.79 14.41 0.70
N GLY A 10 -1.51 15.66 1.09
CA GLY A 10 -1.97 16.26 2.34
C GLY A 10 -3.50 16.40 2.37
N TRP A 11 -4.06 16.97 1.29
CA TRP A 11 -5.51 17.04 1.09
C TRP A 11 -6.18 15.67 1.06
N ALA A 12 -5.52 14.66 0.48
CA ALA A 12 -6.02 13.30 0.48
C ALA A 12 -6.07 12.69 1.90
N TYR A 13 -5.09 12.95 2.77
CA TYR A 13 -5.18 12.56 4.19
C TYR A 13 -6.27 13.33 4.94
N ILE A 14 -6.42 14.63 4.69
CA ILE A 14 -7.49 15.44 5.29
C ILE A 14 -8.87 14.91 4.89
N GLY A 15 -9.10 14.65 3.61
CA GLY A 15 -10.36 14.08 3.11
C GLY A 15 -10.69 12.71 3.70
N ALA A 16 -9.69 11.83 3.82
CA ALA A 16 -9.86 10.52 4.45
C ALA A 16 -10.16 10.61 5.95
N ALA A 17 -9.49 11.52 6.67
CA ALA A 17 -9.73 11.75 8.10
C ALA A 17 -11.11 12.37 8.36
N LEU A 18 -11.52 13.35 7.55
CA LEU A 18 -12.85 13.99 7.64
C LEU A 18 -13.96 12.99 7.33
N GLY A 19 -13.90 12.29 6.20
CA GLY A 19 -14.95 11.32 5.82
C GLY A 19 -15.09 10.19 6.84
N GLY A 20 -13.97 9.66 7.35
CA GLY A 20 -13.99 8.65 8.40
C GLY A 20 -14.57 9.15 9.73
N SER A 21 -14.17 10.35 10.15
CA SER A 21 -14.68 10.96 11.39
C SER A 21 -16.18 11.25 11.29
N VAL A 22 -16.65 11.77 10.15
CA VAL A 22 -18.07 12.06 9.90
C VAL A 22 -18.88 10.76 9.84
N SER A 23 -18.40 9.71 9.18
CA SER A 23 -19.08 8.40 9.14
C SER A 23 -19.25 7.79 10.54
N ILE A 24 -18.20 7.80 11.37
CA ILE A 24 -18.28 7.31 12.76
C ILE A 24 -19.22 8.19 13.59
N ALA A 25 -19.08 9.52 13.52
CA ALA A 25 -19.90 10.47 14.27
C ALA A 25 -21.39 10.37 13.89
N ALA A 26 -21.72 10.25 12.60
CA ALA A 26 -23.08 10.08 12.12
C ALA A 26 -23.70 8.75 12.58
N ASN A 27 -22.93 7.64 12.51
CA ASN A 27 -23.39 6.36 13.03
C ASN A 27 -23.68 6.42 14.55
N VAL A 28 -22.79 7.04 15.32
CA VAL A 28 -22.97 7.23 16.77
C VAL A 28 -24.18 8.12 17.04
N ALA A 29 -24.28 9.28 16.40
CA ALA A 29 -25.42 10.19 16.56
C ALA A 29 -26.75 9.54 16.20
N HIS A 30 -26.79 8.72 15.13
CA HIS A 30 -27.98 7.95 14.77
C HIS A 30 -28.42 6.97 15.86
N SER A 31 -27.50 6.41 16.65
CA SER A 31 -27.88 5.56 17.78
C SER A 31 -28.66 6.33 18.87
N TYR A 32 -28.52 7.66 18.95
CA TYR A 32 -29.30 8.51 19.87
C TYR A 32 -30.63 9.01 19.26
N VAL A 33 -30.98 8.62 18.03
CA VAL A 33 -32.31 8.91 17.46
C VAL A 33 -33.35 8.02 18.16
N PRO A 34 -34.32 8.60 18.90
CA PRO A 34 -35.30 7.81 19.63
C PRO A 34 -36.27 7.09 18.66
N PRO A 35 -36.67 5.84 18.95
CA PRO A 35 -37.72 5.17 18.20
C PRO A 35 -39.08 5.87 18.41
N VAL A 36 -39.99 5.69 17.46
CA VAL A 36 -41.35 6.24 17.54
C VAL A 36 -42.05 5.75 18.81
N GLY A 37 -42.57 6.70 19.61
CA GLY A 37 -43.22 6.39 20.89
C GLY A 37 -42.27 6.20 22.08
N ALA A 38 -40.98 6.52 21.94
CA ALA A 38 -40.04 6.52 23.06
C ALA A 38 -40.45 7.48 24.19
N ALA A 39 -40.19 7.09 25.44
CA ALA A 39 -40.45 7.91 26.62
C ALA A 39 -39.54 9.15 26.68
N ALA A 40 -40.02 10.21 27.33
CA ALA A 40 -39.20 11.38 27.65
C ALA A 40 -38.05 10.98 28.59
N GLY A 41 -36.82 11.03 28.08
CA GLY A 41 -35.62 10.51 28.77
C GLY A 41 -35.10 9.17 28.23
N TRP A 42 -35.62 8.65 27.12
CA TRP A 42 -35.03 7.50 26.44
C TRP A 42 -33.56 7.77 26.05
N THR A 43 -32.72 6.75 26.20
CA THR A 43 -31.32 6.71 25.75
C THR A 43 -31.03 5.37 25.08
N PRO A 44 -30.10 5.30 24.12
CA PRO A 44 -29.70 4.04 23.53
C PRO A 44 -29.06 3.09 24.55
N GLN A 45 -29.23 1.80 24.29
CA GLN A 45 -28.43 0.77 24.97
C GLN A 45 -26.94 0.98 24.63
N PRO A 46 -26.00 0.87 25.60
CA PRO A 46 -24.57 1.05 25.34
C PRO A 46 -24.03 0.18 24.19
N GLY A 47 -24.55 -1.05 24.06
CA GLY A 47 -24.22 -1.95 22.95
C GLY A 47 -24.62 -1.44 21.56
N ALA A 48 -25.65 -0.60 21.44
CA ALA A 48 -26.05 0.02 20.18
C ALA A 48 -25.02 1.08 19.74
N VAL A 49 -24.50 1.87 20.68
CA VAL A 49 -23.43 2.85 20.43
C VAL A 49 -22.15 2.14 19.98
N VAL A 50 -21.74 1.08 20.68
CA VAL A 50 -20.57 0.27 20.31
C VAL A 50 -20.76 -0.39 18.93
N GLY A 51 -21.94 -0.97 18.67
CA GLY A 51 -22.27 -1.57 17.37
C GLY A 51 -22.28 -0.57 16.21
N ALA A 52 -22.67 0.68 16.45
CA ALA A 52 -22.64 1.74 15.43
C ALA A 52 -21.20 2.13 15.01
N ILE A 53 -20.24 2.05 15.94
CA ILE A 53 -18.81 2.30 15.70
C ILE A 53 -18.13 1.09 15.02
N PHE A 54 -18.57 -0.14 15.33
CA PHE A 54 -17.93 -1.37 14.85
C PHE A 54 -17.81 -1.45 13.32
N TRP A 55 -18.91 -1.18 12.59
CA TRP A 55 -18.95 -1.33 11.13
C TRP A 55 -17.94 -0.43 10.37
N PRO A 56 -17.87 0.90 10.59
CA PRO A 56 -16.86 1.73 9.94
C PRO A 56 -15.43 1.36 10.36
N LEU A 57 -15.18 0.97 11.62
CA LEU A 57 -13.85 0.50 12.04
C LEU A 57 -13.45 -0.79 11.33
N ALA A 58 -14.36 -1.76 11.20
CA ALA A 58 -14.11 -2.99 10.46
C ALA A 58 -13.76 -2.72 8.99
N LEU A 59 -14.43 -1.75 8.35
CA LEU A 59 -14.11 -1.31 6.99
C LEU A 59 -12.75 -0.62 6.89
N PHE A 60 -12.38 0.23 7.85
CA PHE A 60 -11.04 0.84 7.90
C PHE A 60 -9.94 -0.22 8.03
N VAL A 61 -10.11 -1.19 8.94
CA VAL A 61 -9.16 -2.30 9.11
C VAL A 61 -9.07 -3.15 7.84
N ALA A 62 -10.20 -3.52 7.23
CA ALA A 62 -10.22 -4.30 5.98
C ALA A 62 -9.55 -3.54 4.81
N THR A 63 -9.72 -2.23 4.75
CA THR A 63 -9.11 -1.36 3.73
C THR A 63 -7.60 -1.19 3.97
N GLU A 64 -7.14 -1.12 5.22
CA GLU A 64 -5.72 -1.07 5.55
C GLU A 64 -5.02 -2.42 5.26
N ILE A 65 -5.69 -3.54 5.55
CA ILE A 65 -5.27 -4.89 5.12
C ILE A 65 -5.18 -4.97 3.60
N LEU A 66 -6.19 -4.45 2.88
CA LEU A 66 -6.16 -4.37 1.42
C LEU A 66 -4.97 -3.54 0.91
N ALA A 67 -4.68 -2.41 1.56
CA ALA A 67 -3.70 -1.44 1.10
C ALA A 67 -2.25 -1.82 1.41
N ARG A 68 -1.99 -2.49 2.55
CA ARG A 68 -0.63 -2.72 3.06
C ARG A 68 -0.13 -4.15 2.98
N VAL A 69 -1.00 -5.15 2.92
CA VAL A 69 -0.54 -6.55 2.79
C VAL A 69 0.04 -6.77 1.39
N ALA A 70 1.23 -7.36 1.34
CA ALA A 70 1.88 -7.78 0.10
C ALA A 70 1.25 -9.10 -0.39
N TRP A 71 0.03 -9.01 -0.93
CA TRP A 71 -0.71 -10.14 -1.47
C TRP A 71 0.10 -10.86 -2.58
N PRO A 72 0.25 -12.20 -2.53
CA PRO A 72 0.92 -12.95 -3.59
C PRO A 72 0.18 -12.83 -4.93
N SER A 73 0.90 -12.97 -6.03
CA SER A 73 0.30 -12.96 -7.37
C SER A 73 -0.45 -14.26 -7.65
N GLY A 74 -1.68 -14.17 -8.16
CA GLY A 74 -2.46 -15.31 -8.63
C GLY A 74 -3.96 -15.10 -8.49
N ARG A 75 -4.78 -15.78 -9.31
CA ARG A 75 -6.24 -15.63 -9.32
C ARG A 75 -6.88 -15.93 -7.95
N GLY A 76 -6.41 -16.97 -7.25
CA GLY A 76 -6.92 -17.31 -5.90
C GLY A 76 -6.65 -16.21 -4.86
N TRP A 77 -5.45 -15.63 -4.85
CA TRP A 77 -5.11 -14.52 -3.93
C TRP A 77 -5.88 -13.24 -4.27
N THR A 78 -6.09 -12.94 -5.55
CA THR A 78 -6.98 -11.86 -5.98
C THR A 78 -8.42 -12.10 -5.51
N ALA A 79 -8.94 -13.32 -5.67
CA ALA A 79 -10.29 -13.69 -5.24
C ALA A 79 -10.45 -13.60 -3.72
N LEU A 80 -9.47 -14.05 -2.93
CA LEU A 80 -9.49 -13.90 -1.47
C LEU A 80 -9.40 -12.44 -1.04
N ARG A 81 -8.52 -11.65 -1.66
CA ARG A 81 -8.33 -10.21 -1.37
C ARG A 81 -9.61 -9.40 -1.56
N PHE A 82 -10.31 -9.59 -2.67
CA PHE A 82 -11.55 -8.86 -2.94
C PHE A 82 -12.78 -9.54 -2.33
N GLY A 83 -12.83 -10.87 -2.27
CA GLY A 83 -13.91 -11.64 -1.66
C GLY A 83 -13.99 -11.50 -0.15
N GLY A 84 -12.87 -11.24 0.54
CA GLY A 84 -12.89 -10.88 1.97
C GLY A 84 -13.30 -9.43 2.22
N LEU A 85 -12.87 -8.49 1.37
CA LEU A 85 -13.20 -7.07 1.53
C LEU A 85 -14.65 -6.75 1.15
N LEU A 86 -15.14 -7.25 0.01
CA LEU A 86 -16.43 -6.84 -0.57
C LEU A 86 -17.61 -7.04 0.39
N PRO A 87 -17.77 -8.18 1.11
CA PRO A 87 -18.85 -8.34 2.08
C PRO A 87 -18.77 -7.33 3.23
N VAL A 88 -17.58 -7.09 3.78
CA VAL A 88 -17.36 -6.11 4.86
C VAL A 88 -17.71 -4.69 4.38
N ALA A 89 -17.25 -4.32 3.19
CA ALA A 89 -17.52 -3.02 2.60
C ALA A 89 -19.00 -2.80 2.29
N LEU A 90 -19.69 -3.80 1.72
CA LEU A 90 -21.11 -3.72 1.40
C LEU A 90 -21.98 -3.60 2.66
N VAL A 91 -21.72 -4.41 3.69
CA VAL A 91 -22.47 -4.35 4.95
C VAL A 91 -22.21 -3.03 5.68
N ALA A 92 -20.94 -2.60 5.79
CA ALA A 92 -20.60 -1.34 6.45
C ALA A 92 -21.18 -0.12 5.73
N ALA A 93 -21.11 -0.08 4.39
CA ALA A 93 -21.70 0.97 3.58
C ALA A 93 -23.24 1.01 3.73
N PHE A 94 -23.91 -0.15 3.63
CA PHE A 94 -25.37 -0.20 3.77
C PHE A 94 -25.87 0.26 5.15
N VAL A 95 -25.22 -0.20 6.23
CA VAL A 95 -25.59 0.21 7.60
C VAL A 95 -25.30 1.70 7.82
N SER A 96 -24.12 2.19 7.43
CA SER A 96 -23.75 3.60 7.60
C SER A 96 -24.60 4.53 6.73
N TYR A 97 -24.93 4.13 5.49
CA TYR A 97 -25.86 4.85 4.63
C TYR A 97 -27.22 5.03 5.32
N LYS A 98 -27.80 3.94 5.86
CA LYS A 98 -29.10 4.01 6.55
C LYS A 98 -29.05 4.87 7.81
N HIS A 99 -27.95 4.79 8.58
CA HIS A 99 -27.78 5.61 9.79
C HIS A 99 -27.66 7.10 9.45
N LEU A 100 -26.81 7.46 8.48
CA LEU A 100 -26.61 8.86 8.11
C LEU A 100 -27.86 9.44 7.42
N ALA A 101 -28.49 8.72 6.48
CA ALA A 101 -29.73 9.15 5.86
C ALA A 101 -30.88 9.30 6.87
N GLY A 102 -31.01 8.34 7.81
CA GLY A 102 -32.00 8.42 8.89
C GLY A 102 -31.72 9.56 9.88
N LEU A 103 -30.46 9.89 10.13
CA LEU A 103 -30.06 11.03 10.96
C LEU A 103 -30.39 12.36 10.29
N LEU A 104 -30.09 12.53 9.00
CA LEU A 104 -30.46 13.73 8.24
C LEU A 104 -31.98 13.92 8.19
N ALA A 105 -32.73 12.84 7.94
CA ALA A 105 -34.19 12.88 7.99
C ALA A 105 -34.72 13.24 9.40
N PHE A 106 -34.07 12.75 10.46
CA PHE A 106 -34.42 13.13 11.84
C PHE A 106 -34.11 14.61 12.15
N TYR A 107 -33.08 15.19 11.53
CA TYR A 107 -32.78 16.61 11.61
C TYR A 107 -33.68 17.49 10.72
N GLY A 108 -34.60 16.91 9.96
CA GLY A 108 -35.56 17.64 9.12
C GLY A 108 -35.01 18.09 7.77
N GLU A 109 -33.88 17.51 7.33
CA GLU A 109 -33.38 17.71 5.97
C GLU A 109 -34.36 17.15 4.93
N ASP A 110 -34.35 17.73 3.72
CA ASP A 110 -35.23 17.27 2.65
C ASP A 110 -34.88 15.83 2.18
N SER A 111 -35.86 15.14 1.59
CA SER A 111 -35.70 13.73 1.20
C SER A 111 -34.57 13.47 0.21
N LEU A 112 -34.22 14.44 -0.65
CA LEU A 112 -33.13 14.30 -1.62
C LEU A 112 -31.78 14.51 -0.92
N THR A 113 -31.66 15.53 -0.07
CA THR A 113 -30.47 15.78 0.76
C THR A 113 -30.20 14.61 1.71
N ALA A 114 -31.22 14.06 2.38
CA ALA A 114 -31.09 12.89 3.23
C ALA A 114 -30.61 11.64 2.47
N MET A 115 -31.04 11.46 1.21
CA MET A 115 -30.59 10.34 0.36
C MET A 115 -29.19 10.53 -0.23
N LEU A 116 -28.79 11.77 -0.57
CA LEU A 116 -27.52 12.07 -1.24
C LEU A 116 -26.37 12.38 -0.27
N GLY A 117 -26.68 12.89 0.93
CA GLY A 117 -25.69 13.24 1.97
C GLY A 117 -24.69 12.12 2.29
N PRO A 118 -25.11 10.86 2.52
CA PRO A 118 -24.16 9.77 2.76
C PRO A 118 -23.25 9.51 1.55
N LEU A 119 -23.79 9.64 0.34
CA LEU A 119 -23.08 9.41 -0.92
C LEU A 119 -21.96 10.45 -1.14
N ALA A 120 -22.13 11.67 -0.63
CA ALA A 120 -21.09 12.71 -0.66
C ALA A 120 -19.91 12.37 0.27
N VAL A 121 -20.18 11.79 1.44
CA VAL A 121 -19.14 11.32 2.39
C VAL A 121 -18.36 10.15 1.79
N ASP A 122 -19.05 9.17 1.21
CA ASP A 122 -18.42 8.04 0.52
C ASP A 122 -17.62 8.50 -0.71
N GLY A 123 -18.15 9.43 -1.50
CA GLY A 123 -17.45 10.02 -2.64
C GLY A 123 -16.15 10.71 -2.24
N LEU A 124 -16.17 11.49 -1.14
CA LEU A 124 -14.97 12.09 -0.55
C LEU A 124 -13.95 11.01 -0.12
N MET A 125 -14.41 9.96 0.58
CA MET A 125 -13.55 8.85 1.01
C MET A 125 -12.90 8.11 -0.16
N VAL A 126 -13.65 7.83 -1.22
CA VAL A 126 -13.16 7.17 -2.44
C VAL A 126 -12.14 8.04 -3.16
N MET A 127 -12.41 9.34 -3.34
CA MET A 127 -11.46 10.27 -3.96
C MET A 127 -10.17 10.41 -3.13
N ALA A 128 -10.30 10.56 -1.82
CA ALA A 128 -9.16 10.65 -0.89
C ALA A 128 -8.28 9.38 -0.94
N THR A 129 -8.89 8.20 -0.86
CA THR A 129 -8.18 6.92 -0.92
C THR A 129 -7.51 6.70 -2.28
N GLY A 130 -8.22 7.03 -3.37
CA GLY A 130 -7.68 7.00 -4.73
C GLY A 130 -6.45 7.91 -4.90
N ALA A 131 -6.49 9.14 -4.37
CA ALA A 131 -5.38 10.07 -4.39
C ALA A 131 -4.17 9.60 -3.55
N LEU A 132 -4.41 8.98 -2.38
CA LEU A 132 -3.34 8.37 -1.57
C LEU A 132 -2.64 7.20 -2.31
N LEU A 133 -3.41 6.35 -3.00
CA LEU A 133 -2.88 5.26 -3.82
C LEU A 133 -2.12 5.78 -5.05
N ALA A 134 -2.69 6.75 -5.78
CA ALA A 134 -2.09 7.33 -6.99
C ALA A 134 -0.81 8.16 -6.71
N THR A 135 -0.66 8.70 -5.49
CA THR A 135 0.59 9.35 -5.05
C THR A 135 1.60 8.36 -4.48
N GLY A 136 1.16 7.26 -3.85
CA GLY A 136 2.03 6.19 -3.36
C GLY A 136 2.72 5.41 -4.50
N ARG A 137 1.99 5.10 -5.58
CA ARG A 137 2.57 4.41 -6.76
C ARG A 137 3.65 5.24 -7.43
N ARG A 138 3.39 6.52 -7.72
CA ARG A 138 4.38 7.44 -8.33
C ARG A 138 5.69 7.53 -7.55
N ALA A 139 5.65 7.57 -6.22
CA ALA A 139 6.88 7.55 -5.41
C ALA A 139 7.69 6.25 -5.55
N THR A 140 7.05 5.15 -5.93
CA THR A 140 7.69 3.84 -6.19
C THR A 140 8.22 3.77 -7.62
N ASP A 141 7.46 4.26 -8.60
CA ASP A 141 7.80 4.23 -10.02
C ASP A 141 8.94 5.21 -10.37
N THR A 142 8.91 6.44 -9.85
CA THR A 142 10.00 7.41 -10.02
C THR A 142 11.32 6.93 -9.38
N ALA A 143 11.26 6.05 -8.38
CA ALA A 143 12.47 5.44 -7.80
C ALA A 143 13.06 4.32 -8.68
N ALA A 144 12.33 3.83 -9.69
CA ALA A 144 12.82 2.82 -10.65
C ALA A 144 13.43 3.44 -11.91
N ASP A 145 13.00 4.64 -12.29
CA ASP A 145 13.35 5.28 -13.58
C ASP A 145 14.68 6.08 -13.55
N VAL A 146 15.23 6.36 -12.37
CA VAL A 146 16.50 7.11 -12.19
C VAL A 146 17.70 6.17 -11.98
N ALA A 147 17.69 5.01 -12.64
CA ALA A 147 18.88 4.16 -12.74
C ALA A 147 19.84 4.79 -13.77
N PRO A 148 21.05 5.24 -13.40
CA PRO A 148 21.96 5.82 -14.37
C PRO A 148 22.42 4.75 -15.36
N VAL A 149 22.25 5.02 -16.65
CA VAL A 149 22.91 4.24 -17.72
C VAL A 149 24.40 4.53 -17.63
N VAL A 150 25.12 3.72 -16.86
CA VAL A 150 26.58 3.73 -16.84
C VAL A 150 27.04 3.00 -18.10
N THR A 151 27.25 3.78 -19.16
CA THR A 151 27.97 3.32 -20.36
C THR A 151 29.36 2.87 -19.94
N GLN A 152 29.60 1.56 -19.88
CA GLN A 152 30.95 1.04 -19.70
C GLN A 152 31.77 1.36 -20.95
N ALA A 153 32.58 2.41 -20.88
CA ALA A 153 33.66 2.61 -21.82
C ALA A 153 34.64 1.44 -21.68
N VAL A 154 34.68 0.57 -22.68
CA VAL A 154 35.71 -0.47 -22.77
C VAL A 154 37.01 0.23 -23.12
N ILE A 155 37.88 0.36 -22.11
CA ILE A 155 39.29 0.64 -22.34
C ILE A 155 39.95 -0.73 -22.45
N ASP A 156 40.28 -1.13 -23.68
CA ASP A 156 41.31 -2.13 -23.90
C ASP A 156 42.17 -1.67 -25.09
N ALA A 157 43.47 -1.52 -24.84
CA ALA A 157 44.42 -0.90 -25.75
C ALA A 157 45.80 -1.54 -25.52
N GLY A 158 46.13 -2.51 -26.37
CA GLY A 158 47.41 -3.22 -26.38
C GLY A 158 47.42 -4.24 -27.52
N PRO A 159 48.53 -4.45 -28.24
CA PRO A 159 48.43 -4.56 -29.70
C PRO A 159 48.80 -5.94 -30.30
N ASP A 160 48.79 -5.96 -31.62
CA ASP A 160 49.47 -6.89 -32.54
C ASP A 160 48.86 -8.28 -32.78
N ARG A 161 48.02 -8.34 -33.84
CA ARG A 161 48.26 -9.29 -34.93
C ARG A 161 47.76 -8.80 -36.30
N GLU A 162 48.72 -8.69 -37.22
CA GLU A 162 48.60 -8.81 -38.69
C GLU A 162 47.66 -9.95 -39.15
N GLN A 163 47.06 -9.98 -40.35
CA GLN A 163 46.97 -9.07 -41.51
C GLN A 163 46.00 -9.69 -42.56
N LEU A 164 45.71 -8.95 -43.65
CA LEU A 164 45.08 -9.34 -44.93
C LEU A 164 43.54 -9.30 -45.09
N ALA A 165 43.10 -8.25 -45.79
CA ALA A 165 42.12 -8.30 -46.88
C ALA A 165 42.82 -7.76 -48.15
N PRO A 166 42.52 -8.27 -49.37
CA PRO A 166 41.42 -7.78 -50.24
C PRO A 166 40.67 -8.94 -50.98
N GLU A 167 39.65 -8.79 -51.85
CA GLU A 167 38.70 -7.72 -52.27
C GLU A 167 37.40 -8.39 -52.85
N PRO A 168 36.36 -7.63 -53.31
CA PRO A 168 35.15 -8.13 -54.01
C PRO A 168 35.42 -8.64 -55.46
N PRO A 169 34.44 -9.09 -56.31
CA PRO A 169 33.00 -8.73 -56.32
C PRO A 169 31.98 -9.86 -56.61
N ALA A 170 30.68 -9.56 -56.37
CA ALA A 170 29.54 -9.76 -57.29
C ALA A 170 28.18 -9.78 -56.54
N ALA A 171 27.23 -8.93 -56.98
CA ALA A 171 25.80 -9.12 -56.76
C ALA A 171 25.21 -9.82 -58.00
N PRO A 172 24.08 -10.57 -57.92
CA PRO A 172 22.77 -9.90 -57.87
C PRO A 172 21.67 -10.70 -57.13
N ALA A 173 20.42 -10.26 -57.35
CA ALA A 173 19.12 -10.87 -57.01
C ALA A 173 18.58 -10.63 -55.59
N ALA A 174 17.41 -10.01 -55.53
CA ALA A 174 16.63 -9.80 -54.32
C ALA A 174 15.59 -10.92 -54.16
N GLU A 175 15.49 -11.47 -52.95
CA GLU A 175 14.46 -12.43 -52.55
C GLU A 175 13.77 -11.98 -51.24
N PRO A 176 12.53 -12.45 -50.96
CA PRO A 176 11.57 -11.68 -50.18
C PRO A 176 11.82 -11.67 -48.66
N VAL A 177 11.47 -10.53 -48.04
CA VAL A 177 11.65 -10.27 -46.61
C VAL A 177 10.78 -11.19 -45.76
N ALA A 178 11.42 -12.15 -45.08
CA ALA A 178 10.79 -12.96 -44.04
C ALA A 178 10.48 -12.13 -42.77
N PRO A 179 9.38 -12.40 -42.05
CA PRO A 179 8.99 -11.62 -40.88
C PRO A 179 9.92 -11.84 -39.69
N VAL A 180 10.51 -10.75 -39.18
CA VAL A 180 11.39 -10.75 -38.00
C VAL A 180 10.61 -11.17 -36.74
N THR A 181 10.80 -12.40 -36.30
CA THR A 181 10.30 -12.88 -35.00
C THR A 181 11.17 -12.32 -33.88
N LYS A 182 10.63 -11.38 -33.11
CA LYS A 182 11.29 -10.86 -31.89
C LYS A 182 11.38 -11.98 -30.84
N PRO A 183 12.55 -12.24 -30.23
CA PRO A 183 12.65 -13.24 -29.19
C PRO A 183 11.85 -12.82 -27.95
N PRO A 184 11.22 -13.77 -27.22
CA PRO A 184 10.39 -13.46 -26.07
C PRO A 184 11.23 -12.86 -24.92
N VAL A 185 10.83 -11.68 -24.43
CA VAL A 185 11.50 -11.01 -23.31
C VAL A 185 11.39 -11.89 -22.06
N LYS A 186 12.56 -12.35 -21.58
CA LYS A 186 12.67 -13.24 -20.42
C LYS A 186 12.17 -12.52 -19.16
N ARG A 187 11.00 -12.93 -18.66
CA ARG A 187 10.35 -12.33 -17.47
C ARG A 187 11.26 -12.50 -16.24
N VAL A 188 11.93 -11.43 -15.83
CA VAL A 188 12.77 -11.40 -14.62
C VAL A 188 11.86 -11.48 -13.39
N THR A 189 12.04 -12.53 -12.58
CA THR A 189 11.38 -12.64 -11.27
C THR A 189 12.05 -11.70 -10.25
N PRO A 190 11.31 -11.17 -9.25
CA PRO A 190 11.91 -10.35 -8.21
C PRO A 190 12.98 -11.13 -7.45
N ARG A 191 14.21 -10.61 -7.40
CA ARG A 191 15.40 -11.38 -7.02
C ARG A 191 15.64 -11.32 -5.49
N PRO A 192 15.43 -12.40 -4.71
CA PRO A 192 15.71 -12.41 -3.26
C PRO A 192 17.21 -12.29 -2.93
N ALA A 193 18.10 -12.43 -3.93
CA ALA A 193 19.54 -12.44 -3.75
C ALA A 193 20.14 -11.13 -3.19
N SER A 194 19.51 -9.96 -3.39
CA SER A 194 20.04 -8.70 -2.86
C SER A 194 19.89 -8.59 -1.34
N ALA A 195 18.75 -8.99 -0.80
CA ALA A 195 18.48 -8.97 0.64
C ALA A 195 19.45 -9.92 1.39
N ALA A 196 19.61 -11.15 0.90
CA ALA A 196 20.53 -12.13 1.48
C ALA A 196 21.99 -11.68 1.43
N LYS A 197 22.42 -11.02 0.34
CA LYS A 197 23.78 -10.45 0.21
C LYS A 197 24.01 -9.31 1.22
N VAL A 198 23.06 -8.39 1.36
CA VAL A 198 23.17 -7.28 2.33
C VAL A 198 23.21 -7.81 3.77
N ALA A 199 22.34 -8.76 4.12
CA ALA A 199 22.35 -9.39 5.45
C ALA A 199 23.71 -10.07 5.76
N LYS A 200 24.23 -10.85 4.81
CA LYS A 200 25.53 -11.53 4.95
C LYS A 200 26.72 -10.57 5.00
N ALA A 201 26.65 -9.42 4.35
CA ALA A 201 27.66 -8.37 4.43
C ALA A 201 27.59 -7.63 5.78
N ALA A 202 26.38 -7.27 6.23
CA ALA A 202 26.15 -6.59 7.50
C ALA A 202 26.61 -7.44 8.71
N ALA A 203 26.29 -8.74 8.72
CA ALA A 203 26.72 -9.66 9.78
C ALA A 203 28.25 -9.84 9.86
N LYS A 204 28.97 -9.61 8.76
CA LYS A 204 30.44 -9.64 8.71
C LYS A 204 31.10 -8.31 9.07
N MET A 205 30.34 -7.23 9.15
CA MET A 205 30.84 -5.86 9.36
C MET A 205 29.90 -5.10 10.32
N PRO A 206 29.77 -5.56 11.59
CA PRO A 206 28.94 -4.87 12.57
C PRO A 206 29.39 -3.42 12.75
N GLY A 207 28.45 -2.48 12.76
CA GLY A 207 28.71 -1.04 12.88
C GLY A 207 29.19 -0.33 11.60
N ALA A 208 29.47 -1.05 10.50
CA ALA A 208 29.90 -0.41 9.26
C ALA A 208 28.81 0.45 8.61
N SER A 209 29.24 1.48 7.87
CA SER A 209 28.32 2.37 7.16
C SER A 209 27.55 1.63 6.06
N ALA A 210 26.33 2.09 5.75
CA ALA A 210 25.52 1.49 4.71
C ALA A 210 26.17 1.56 3.31
N ALA A 211 27.14 2.46 3.09
CA ALA A 211 27.93 2.52 1.86
C ALA A 211 28.95 1.37 1.78
N ALA A 212 29.71 1.13 2.84
CA ALA A 212 30.68 0.01 2.92
C ALA A 212 29.98 -1.36 2.83
N ILE A 213 28.80 -1.49 3.45
CA ILE A 213 27.98 -2.71 3.35
C ILE A 213 27.44 -2.89 1.92
N ALA A 214 27.08 -1.79 1.23
CA ALA A 214 26.61 -1.83 -0.16
C ALA A 214 27.71 -2.30 -1.13
N GLU A 215 28.89 -1.72 -1.01
CA GLU A 215 30.10 -2.10 -1.75
C GLU A 215 30.42 -3.59 -1.54
N LYS A 216 30.49 -4.04 -0.29
CA LYS A 216 30.80 -5.44 0.04
C LYS A 216 29.73 -6.43 -0.45
N ALA A 217 28.47 -6.00 -0.55
CA ALA A 217 27.37 -6.80 -1.07
C ALA A 217 27.21 -6.72 -2.60
N GLY A 218 27.90 -5.81 -3.28
CA GLY A 218 27.73 -5.54 -4.71
C GLY A 218 26.34 -4.99 -5.04
N VAL A 219 25.83 -4.05 -4.23
CA VAL A 219 24.53 -3.38 -4.41
C VAL A 219 24.66 -1.87 -4.26
N SER A 220 23.61 -1.09 -4.58
CA SER A 220 23.62 0.35 -4.33
C SER A 220 23.51 0.70 -2.83
N PRO A 221 24.04 1.86 -2.38
CA PRO A 221 23.83 2.37 -1.02
C PRO A 221 22.36 2.58 -0.65
N SER A 222 21.48 2.81 -1.63
CA SER A 222 20.03 2.87 -1.40
C SER A 222 19.45 1.48 -1.09
N THR A 223 19.85 0.47 -1.87
CA THR A 223 19.48 -0.94 -1.67
C THR A 223 19.95 -1.45 -0.31
N ALA A 224 21.19 -1.16 0.08
CA ALA A 224 21.71 -1.52 1.40
C ALA A 224 20.93 -0.84 2.53
N ARG A 225 20.70 0.48 2.47
CA ARG A 225 19.88 1.20 3.47
C ARG A 225 18.49 0.61 3.62
N ARG A 226 17.80 0.29 2.52
CA ARG A 226 16.45 -0.31 2.54
C ARG A 226 16.43 -1.68 3.22
N HIS A 227 17.40 -2.55 2.91
CA HIS A 227 17.45 -3.89 3.52
C HIS A 227 17.96 -3.86 4.97
N LEU A 228 18.88 -2.95 5.33
CA LEU A 228 19.30 -2.73 6.72
C LEU A 228 18.15 -2.20 7.60
N ALA A 229 17.30 -1.31 7.08
CA ALA A 229 16.10 -0.86 7.78
C ALA A 229 15.09 -2.01 8.01
N ALA A 230 14.90 -2.89 7.02
CA ALA A 230 14.05 -4.06 7.14
C ALA A 230 14.57 -5.09 8.16
N LEU A 231 15.90 -5.31 8.21
CA LEU A 231 16.54 -6.17 9.22
C LEU A 231 16.30 -5.60 10.64
N ARG A 232 16.58 -4.31 10.85
CA ARG A 232 16.32 -3.64 12.15
C ARG A 232 14.86 -3.71 12.60
N ALA A 233 13.91 -3.64 11.66
CA ALA A 233 12.48 -3.78 11.97
C ALA A 233 12.10 -5.23 12.37
N THR A 234 12.87 -6.23 11.94
CA THR A 234 12.70 -7.63 12.35
C THR A 234 13.35 -7.86 13.73
N ASP A 235 14.56 -7.35 13.94
CA ASP A 235 15.31 -7.48 15.20
C ASP A 235 14.66 -6.71 16.36
N ALA A 236 13.98 -5.59 16.08
CA ALA A 236 13.33 -4.74 17.09
C ALA A 236 11.90 -5.19 17.47
N SER A 237 11.48 -6.42 17.15
CA SER A 237 10.14 -6.94 17.46
C SER A 237 10.14 -7.75 18.77
N PRO A 238 9.66 -7.20 19.91
CA PRO A 238 9.71 -7.88 21.20
C PRO A 238 8.40 -8.63 21.43
N ILE A 239 8.24 -9.77 20.78
CA ILE A 239 7.15 -10.73 21.06
C ILE A 239 7.77 -12.02 21.59
N ALA A 240 8.40 -11.93 22.76
CA ALA A 240 8.54 -13.06 23.65
C ALA A 240 7.28 -13.13 24.53
N PRO A 241 6.58 -14.27 24.62
CA PRO A 241 5.47 -14.40 25.56
C PRO A 241 6.01 -14.32 26.98
N VAL A 242 5.57 -13.33 27.75
CA VAL A 242 5.80 -13.27 29.19
C VAL A 242 5.08 -14.45 29.81
N ALA A 243 5.82 -15.36 30.46
CA ALA A 243 5.23 -16.47 31.18
C ALA A 243 4.32 -15.94 32.30
N ALA A 244 3.05 -16.33 32.28
CA ALA A 244 2.10 -15.91 33.31
C ALA A 244 2.52 -16.50 34.66
N GLN A 245 2.82 -15.63 35.62
CA GLN A 245 3.03 -16.06 37.01
C GLN A 245 1.71 -16.59 37.56
N THR A 246 1.71 -17.85 38.00
CA THR A 246 0.57 -18.42 38.72
C THR A 246 0.60 -17.88 40.16
N PRO A 247 -0.48 -17.28 40.68
CA PRO A 247 -0.52 -16.83 42.06
C PRO A 247 -0.60 -18.03 43.01
N ASP A 248 0.27 -18.07 44.02
CA ASP A 248 0.23 -19.08 45.06
C ASP A 248 -1.06 -18.95 45.90
N LEU A 249 -1.84 -20.03 45.96
CA LEU A 249 -2.97 -20.15 46.87
C LEU A 249 -2.45 -20.45 48.27
N ILE A 250 -2.43 -19.43 49.13
CA ILE A 250 -2.23 -19.60 50.57
C ILE A 250 -3.46 -20.32 51.12
N ALA A 251 -3.26 -21.56 51.59
CA ALA A 251 -4.27 -22.29 52.35
C ALA A 251 -4.39 -21.71 53.77
N ALA A 252 -5.63 -21.66 54.28
CA ALA A 252 -5.97 -21.32 55.66
C ALA A 252 -6.19 -22.60 56.49
#